data_AF-A0A7K0BSV9-F1
#
_entry.id   AF-A0A7K0BSV9-F1
#
_cell.length_a   1.000
_cell.length_b   1.000
_cell.length_c   1.000
_cell.angle_alpha   90.00
_cell.angle_beta   90.00
_cell.angle_gamma   90.00
#
_symmetry.space_group_name_H-M   'P 1'
#
loop_
_entity.id
_entity.type
_entity.pdbx_description
1 polymer ?
#
loop_
_entity_poly.entity_id
_entity_poly.type
_entity_poly.pdbx_seq_one_letter_code
_entity_poly.pdbx_strand_id
1 'polypeptide(L)'
;MSIKLHGALAGLVAGGILVAGAGIADAAPGWRITATPDKAAGLSDVAVISAKDAWAVGYQSKKGAGNALIRHWNGTTWKNVAVPAAAKSAYLKSVSASSGKNVWIGGSDGRDKQFWLRWNGRVWKVIVGPQKGSYPFAPKLLARSVKDVWSFSRQGDGISQPDVRHYDGTRWSKVRVPGLINEVSAPAGKEIWATGWVKGSRGMEASVFRWDGKSWKKQAQPLGARSGGSLDGIVARSGKDVWVVGGNDDQRAVALHWNGKMWKKAAAPAVKGNMGELIDDGVGGLWAQARGRFWHYRSGKWTSAAFPARSGLATTVEALALVPRTTSVWAVGALEDKRQVSQASVVLKYGK
;
A
#
# COMPACT_ATOMS: atom_id res chain seq x y z
N MET A 1 57.38 39.95 57.68
CA MET A 1 56.02 40.34 58.09
C MET A 1 55.07 39.29 57.52
N SER A 2 54.49 38.46 58.38
CA SER A 2 53.49 37.45 58.01
C SER A 2 52.19 38.12 57.56
N ILE A 3 51.44 37.49 56.63
CA ILE A 3 49.98 37.39 56.63
C ILE A 3 49.59 36.35 55.55
N LYS A 4 48.73 35.41 55.96
CA LYS A 4 48.06 34.35 55.18
C LYS A 4 46.98 34.95 54.27
N LEU A 5 46.58 34.28 53.18
CA LEU A 5 45.20 33.83 52.93
C LEU A 5 44.97 33.15 51.55
N HIS A 6 44.55 31.88 51.63
CA HIS A 6 43.52 31.13 50.89
C HIS A 6 43.22 31.36 49.38
N GLY A 7 43.61 30.35 48.59
CA GLY A 7 42.81 29.55 47.65
C GLY A 7 41.66 30.14 46.81
N ALA A 8 41.73 29.92 45.50
CA ALA A 8 40.60 29.48 44.68
C ALA A 8 41.10 28.81 43.39
N LEU A 9 40.57 27.62 43.08
CA LEU A 9 40.70 26.94 41.80
C LEU A 9 40.07 27.80 40.68
N ALA A 10 40.80 28.02 39.59
CA ALA A 10 40.21 28.43 38.31
C ALA A 10 40.28 27.25 37.35
N GLY A 11 39.13 26.60 37.13
CA GLY A 11 38.97 25.56 36.12
C GLY A 11 39.07 26.16 34.72
N LEU A 12 39.97 25.59 33.92
CA LEU A 12 40.11 25.91 32.51
C LEU A 12 38.94 25.27 31.74
N VAL A 13 38.01 26.08 31.22
CA VAL A 13 37.01 25.62 30.25
C VAL A 13 37.69 25.56 28.88
N ALA A 14 38.15 24.38 28.49
CA ALA A 14 38.50 24.10 27.10
C ALA A 14 37.23 23.69 26.35
N GLY A 15 36.72 24.60 25.51
CA GLY A 15 35.60 24.34 24.62
C GLY A 15 35.95 23.26 23.60
N GLY A 16 35.37 22.07 23.77
CA GLY A 16 35.38 21.03 22.75
C GLY A 16 34.39 21.36 21.65
N ILE A 17 34.91 21.62 20.44
CA ILE A 17 34.12 21.64 19.21
C ILE A 17 33.53 20.24 19.02
N LEU A 18 32.22 20.09 19.23
CA LEU A 18 31.47 18.92 18.78
C LEU A 18 31.47 18.92 17.25
N VAL A 19 32.37 18.14 16.65
CA VAL A 19 32.20 17.70 15.26
C VAL A 19 30.97 16.79 15.26
N ALA A 20 29.84 17.34 14.80
CA ALA A 20 28.65 16.57 14.53
C ALA A 20 28.96 15.58 13.39
N GLY A 21 29.45 14.40 13.73
CA GLY A 21 29.48 13.27 12.82
C GLY A 21 28.05 13.03 12.34
N ALA A 22 27.85 13.04 11.02
CA ALA A 22 26.59 12.63 10.41
C ALA A 22 26.31 11.19 10.84
N GLY A 23 25.51 11.05 11.90
CA GLY A 23 25.05 9.76 12.39
C GLY A 23 24.35 9.05 11.24
N ILE A 24 24.84 7.84 10.94
CA ILE A 24 24.14 6.89 10.09
C ILE A 24 22.75 6.74 10.73
N ALA A 25 21.72 7.21 10.05
CA ALA A 25 20.34 7.08 10.52
C ALA A 25 20.08 5.60 10.73
N ASP A 26 19.99 5.18 12.00
CA ASP A 26 19.92 3.78 12.37
C ASP A 26 18.69 3.17 11.69
N ALA A 27 18.94 2.16 10.84
CA ALA A 27 17.88 1.46 10.15
C ALA A 27 16.92 0.89 11.20
N ALA A 28 15.63 1.07 10.98
CA ALA A 28 14.57 0.42 11.75
C ALA A 28 14.96 -1.03 12.11
N PRO A 29 15.15 -1.40 13.40
CA PRO A 29 15.52 -2.77 13.73
C PRO A 29 14.51 -3.74 13.11
N GLY A 30 14.97 -4.52 12.12
CA GLY A 30 14.17 -5.48 11.36
C GLY A 30 13.89 -5.14 9.90
N TRP A 31 13.70 -3.86 9.51
CA TRP A 31 13.46 -3.47 8.11
C TRP A 31 14.78 -3.21 7.37
N ARG A 32 14.93 -3.80 6.18
CA ARG A 32 16.13 -3.63 5.35
C ARG A 32 15.80 -3.61 3.86
N ILE A 33 16.56 -2.84 3.09
CA ILE A 33 16.59 -2.98 1.63
C ILE A 33 17.22 -4.34 1.31
N THR A 34 16.49 -5.19 0.61
CA THR A 34 16.97 -6.53 0.22
C THR A 34 17.27 -6.65 -1.26
N ALA A 35 16.63 -5.82 -2.09
CA ALA A 35 16.93 -5.77 -3.52
C ALA A 35 16.64 -4.38 -4.09
N THR A 36 17.37 -4.05 -5.14
CA THR A 36 17.06 -2.94 -6.06
C THR A 36 17.07 -3.50 -7.49
N PRO A 37 16.00 -4.21 -7.90
CA PRO A 37 16.03 -5.05 -9.10
C PRO A 37 16.24 -4.28 -10.40
N ASP A 38 15.87 -3.01 -10.44
CA ASP A 38 15.81 -2.22 -11.66
C ASP A 38 16.41 -0.83 -11.49
N LYS A 39 17.12 -0.37 -12.52
CA LYS A 39 17.59 1.01 -12.64
C LYS A 39 16.49 1.87 -13.23
N ALA A 40 16.40 3.12 -12.78
CA ALA A 40 15.45 4.14 -13.22
C ALA A 40 14.03 3.57 -13.32
N ALA A 41 13.46 3.10 -12.21
CA ALA A 41 12.20 2.37 -12.18
C ALA A 41 11.53 2.43 -10.80
N GLY A 42 10.21 2.35 -10.74
CA GLY A 42 9.46 2.22 -9.48
C GLY A 42 8.59 0.97 -9.50
N LEU A 43 8.39 0.35 -8.34
CA LEU A 43 7.39 -0.70 -8.15
C LEU A 43 6.15 -0.08 -7.49
N SER A 44 4.97 -0.40 -8.01
CA SER A 44 3.69 0.16 -7.56
C SER A 44 2.86 -0.80 -6.73
N ASP A 45 3.04 -2.12 -6.89
CA ASP A 45 2.31 -3.11 -6.08
C ASP A 45 3.08 -4.44 -5.99
N VAL A 46 2.80 -5.22 -4.94
CA VAL A 46 3.39 -6.54 -4.69
C VAL A 46 2.38 -7.53 -4.14
N ALA A 47 2.32 -8.72 -4.75
CA ALA A 47 1.55 -9.86 -4.26
C ALA A 47 2.50 -10.96 -3.79
N VAL A 48 2.51 -11.25 -2.50
CA VAL A 48 3.32 -12.31 -1.90
C VAL A 48 2.48 -13.56 -1.70
N ILE A 49 2.80 -14.63 -2.42
CA ILE A 49 2.12 -15.94 -2.31
C ILE A 49 2.80 -16.77 -1.21
N SER A 50 4.12 -16.71 -1.15
CA SER A 50 4.95 -17.34 -0.12
C SER A 50 6.33 -16.66 -0.07
N ALA A 51 7.17 -17.05 0.90
CA ALA A 51 8.56 -16.63 0.93
C ALA A 51 9.35 -16.99 -0.35
N LYS A 52 8.84 -17.94 -1.14
CA LYS A 52 9.47 -18.45 -2.37
C LYS A 52 8.79 -18.02 -3.66
N ASP A 53 7.67 -17.30 -3.58
CA ASP A 53 6.89 -16.93 -4.76
C ASP A 53 6.16 -15.62 -4.51
N ALA A 54 6.52 -14.59 -5.28
CA ALA A 54 5.87 -13.28 -5.22
C ALA A 54 5.97 -12.56 -6.55
N TRP A 55 5.04 -11.64 -6.79
CA TRP A 55 4.98 -10.86 -8.02
C TRP A 55 4.94 -9.39 -7.69
N ALA A 56 5.68 -8.57 -8.44
CA ALA A 56 5.64 -7.12 -8.31
C ALA A 56 5.45 -6.48 -9.69
N VAL A 57 4.76 -5.35 -9.71
CA VAL A 57 4.50 -4.58 -10.93
C VAL A 57 4.89 -3.14 -10.75
N GLY A 58 5.16 -2.44 -11.84
CA GLY A 58 5.47 -1.03 -11.81
C GLY A 58 5.85 -0.48 -13.17
N TYR A 59 6.83 0.42 -13.18
CA TYR A 59 7.20 1.21 -14.35
C TYR A 59 8.70 1.48 -14.44
N GLN A 60 9.21 1.71 -15.65
CA GLN A 60 10.51 2.34 -15.88
C GLN A 60 10.37 3.85 -16.08
N SER A 61 11.27 4.62 -15.48
CA SER A 61 11.40 6.09 -15.53
C SER A 61 12.02 6.58 -16.86
N LYS A 62 11.68 5.96 -18.00
CA LYS A 62 12.12 6.42 -19.35
C LYS A 62 11.18 7.50 -19.88
N LYS A 63 11.69 8.41 -20.73
CA LYS A 63 10.87 9.40 -21.44
C LYS A 63 9.84 8.70 -22.33
N GLY A 64 8.56 9.08 -22.22
CA GLY A 64 7.43 8.47 -22.93
C GLY A 64 6.38 7.87 -21.97
N ALA A 65 5.24 7.42 -22.50
CA ALA A 65 4.15 6.87 -21.69
C ALA A 65 4.41 5.44 -21.19
N GLY A 66 4.10 5.21 -19.90
CA GLY A 66 3.86 3.92 -19.24
C GLY A 66 4.79 2.75 -19.57
N ASN A 67 6.07 2.80 -19.20
CA ASN A 67 6.99 1.68 -19.43
C ASN A 67 6.75 0.52 -18.44
N ALA A 68 5.70 -0.26 -18.67
CA ALA A 68 5.26 -1.34 -17.80
C ALA A 68 6.39 -2.30 -17.42
N LEU A 69 6.36 -2.74 -16.17
CA LEU A 69 7.36 -3.64 -15.60
C LEU A 69 6.68 -4.72 -14.76
N ILE A 70 7.10 -5.98 -14.93
CA ILE A 70 6.64 -7.14 -14.16
C ILE A 70 7.86 -7.89 -13.63
N ARG A 71 7.90 -8.17 -12.32
CA ARG A 71 8.96 -8.93 -11.65
C ARG A 71 8.35 -10.14 -10.95
N HIS A 72 9.07 -11.26 -11.01
CA HIS A 72 8.72 -12.48 -10.31
C HIS A 72 9.86 -12.89 -9.37
N TRP A 73 9.54 -13.12 -8.10
CA TRP A 73 10.46 -13.67 -7.12
C TRP A 73 10.34 -15.19 -7.13
N ASN A 74 11.46 -15.87 -7.35
CA ASN A 74 11.53 -17.33 -7.43
C ASN A 74 12.05 -18.02 -6.15
N GLY A 75 12.14 -17.28 -5.05
CA GLY A 75 12.70 -17.76 -3.78
C GLY A 75 14.14 -17.34 -3.53
N THR A 76 14.86 -16.88 -4.55
CA THR A 76 16.25 -16.42 -4.39
C THR A 76 16.50 -15.07 -5.05
N THR A 77 15.91 -14.81 -6.20
CA THR A 77 16.14 -13.57 -6.96
C THR A 77 14.86 -13.08 -7.62
N TRP A 78 14.77 -11.76 -7.80
CA TRP A 78 13.75 -11.16 -8.64
C TRP A 78 14.15 -11.29 -10.11
N LYS A 79 13.29 -11.89 -10.93
CA LYS A 79 13.47 -12.06 -12.37
C LYS A 79 12.53 -11.16 -13.13
N ASN A 80 13.00 -10.63 -14.26
CA ASN A 80 12.18 -9.90 -15.20
C ASN A 80 11.22 -10.86 -15.92
N VAL A 81 9.94 -10.48 -15.98
CA VAL A 81 8.93 -11.19 -16.77
C VAL A 81 8.51 -10.29 -17.92
N ALA A 82 8.43 -10.85 -19.12
CA ALA A 82 8.05 -10.10 -20.32
C ALA A 82 6.62 -9.56 -20.18
N VAL A 83 6.46 -8.26 -20.45
CA VAL A 83 5.14 -7.62 -20.52
C VAL A 83 4.51 -7.91 -21.89
N PRO A 84 3.24 -8.37 -21.95
CA PRO A 84 2.52 -8.53 -23.21
C PRO A 84 2.55 -7.24 -24.05
N ALA A 85 2.72 -7.37 -25.37
CA ALA A 85 2.90 -6.23 -26.27
C ALA A 85 1.82 -5.14 -26.11
N ALA A 86 0.56 -5.53 -25.99
CA ALA A 86 -0.58 -4.63 -25.83
C ALA A 86 -0.58 -3.82 -24.51
N ALA A 87 0.21 -4.21 -23.52
CA ALA A 87 0.31 -3.57 -22.21
C ALA A 87 1.69 -2.94 -21.95
N LYS A 88 2.60 -2.92 -22.93
CA LYS A 88 3.95 -2.37 -22.76
C LYS A 88 3.97 -0.90 -22.37
N SER A 89 3.00 -0.14 -22.87
CA SER A 89 2.82 1.30 -22.60
C SER A 89 1.84 1.57 -21.45
N ALA A 90 1.43 0.54 -20.70
CA ALA A 90 0.48 0.67 -19.61
C ALA A 90 1.17 1.05 -18.28
N TYR A 91 0.46 1.81 -17.46
CA TYR A 91 0.73 1.99 -16.05
C TYR A 91 0.17 0.78 -15.29
N LEU A 92 1.02 -0.19 -14.95
CA LEU A 92 0.65 -1.31 -14.09
C LEU A 92 0.70 -0.86 -12.63
N LYS A 93 -0.41 -1.00 -11.92
CA LYS A 93 -0.59 -0.41 -10.58
C LYS A 93 -1.19 -1.36 -9.55
N SER A 94 -1.75 -2.48 -9.97
CA SER A 94 -2.23 -3.50 -9.03
C SER A 94 -1.78 -4.88 -9.46
N VAL A 95 -1.36 -5.70 -8.51
CA VAL A 95 -1.13 -7.13 -8.70
C VAL A 95 -1.77 -7.90 -7.55
N SER A 96 -2.53 -8.94 -7.88
CA SER A 96 -3.14 -9.83 -6.89
C SER A 96 -2.96 -11.27 -7.34
N ALA A 97 -2.61 -12.16 -6.42
CA ALA A 97 -2.32 -13.54 -6.73
C ALA A 97 -2.90 -14.47 -5.68
N SER A 98 -3.65 -15.49 -6.12
CA SER A 98 -4.09 -16.57 -5.25
C SER A 98 -3.14 -17.77 -5.29
N SER A 99 -2.27 -17.85 -6.31
CA SER A 99 -1.20 -18.84 -6.47
C SER A 99 -0.22 -18.40 -7.56
N GLY A 100 0.93 -19.06 -7.68
CA GLY A 100 1.90 -18.81 -8.76
C GLY A 100 1.38 -19.10 -10.17
N LYS A 101 0.18 -19.70 -10.28
CA LYS A 101 -0.52 -20.01 -11.54
C LYS A 101 -1.81 -19.20 -11.71
N ASN A 102 -2.11 -18.27 -10.80
CA ASN A 102 -3.26 -17.38 -10.90
C ASN A 102 -2.86 -16.00 -10.37
N VAL A 103 -2.23 -15.23 -11.26
CA VAL A 103 -1.81 -13.86 -10.99
C VAL A 103 -2.59 -12.94 -11.91
N TRP A 104 -3.12 -11.88 -11.32
CA TRP A 104 -3.89 -10.86 -12.02
C TRP A 104 -3.22 -9.51 -11.84
N ILE A 105 -3.04 -8.78 -12.93
CA ILE A 105 -2.47 -7.44 -12.93
C ILE A 105 -3.47 -6.46 -13.50
N GLY A 106 -3.69 -5.36 -12.77
CA GLY A 106 -4.51 -4.22 -13.16
C GLY A 106 -3.63 -3.07 -13.65
N GLY A 107 -4.02 -2.47 -14.76
CA GLY A 107 -3.33 -1.30 -15.30
C GLY A 107 -4.23 -0.40 -16.14
N SER A 108 -3.68 0.73 -16.58
CA SER A 108 -4.31 1.63 -17.56
C SER A 108 -3.29 2.15 -18.57
N ASP A 109 -3.71 2.61 -19.74
CA ASP A 109 -2.81 3.32 -20.68
C ASP A 109 -2.64 4.80 -20.34
N GLY A 110 -3.16 5.25 -19.20
CA GLY A 110 -3.19 6.65 -18.80
C GLY A 110 -4.19 7.51 -19.59
N ARG A 111 -4.99 6.90 -20.47
CA ARG A 111 -6.05 7.56 -21.24
C ARG A 111 -7.40 6.94 -20.89
N ASP A 112 -7.88 6.04 -21.75
CA ASP A 112 -9.25 5.54 -21.73
C ASP A 112 -9.31 4.02 -21.54
N LYS A 113 -8.16 3.34 -21.60
CA LYS A 113 -8.10 1.87 -21.61
C LYS A 113 -7.61 1.36 -20.26
N GLN A 114 -8.39 0.46 -19.70
CA GLN A 114 -7.99 -0.38 -18.57
C GLN A 114 -7.64 -1.78 -19.04
N PHE A 115 -6.67 -2.39 -18.36
CA PHE A 115 -6.18 -3.73 -18.67
C PHE A 115 -6.30 -4.62 -17.44
N TRP A 116 -6.73 -5.85 -17.70
CA TRP A 116 -6.50 -6.99 -16.83
C TRP A 116 -5.55 -7.95 -17.54
N LEU A 117 -4.43 -8.26 -16.91
CA LEU A 117 -3.55 -9.33 -17.37
C LEU A 117 -3.76 -10.53 -16.47
N ARG A 118 -3.93 -11.72 -17.04
CA ARG A 118 -4.05 -12.97 -16.30
C ARG A 118 -2.89 -13.90 -16.65
N TRP A 119 -2.14 -14.31 -15.64
CA TRP A 119 -1.16 -15.39 -15.74
C TRP A 119 -1.78 -16.71 -15.31
N ASN A 120 -1.60 -17.75 -16.12
CA ASN A 120 -2.08 -19.11 -15.84
C ASN A 120 -0.97 -20.09 -15.41
N GLY A 121 0.25 -19.60 -15.15
CA GLY A 121 1.43 -20.45 -14.90
C GLY A 121 2.32 -20.69 -16.12
N ARG A 122 1.89 -20.30 -17.32
CA ARG A 122 2.67 -20.48 -18.56
C ARG A 122 2.67 -19.25 -19.46
N VAL A 123 1.50 -18.63 -19.65
CA VAL A 123 1.31 -17.51 -20.56
C VAL A 123 0.41 -16.44 -19.95
N TRP A 124 0.65 -15.20 -20.37
CA TRP A 124 -0.22 -14.08 -20.07
C TRP A 124 -1.36 -14.03 -21.08
N LYS A 125 -2.59 -13.87 -20.57
CA LYS A 125 -3.74 -13.44 -21.35
C LYS A 125 -4.03 -11.98 -21.06
N VAL A 126 -4.04 -11.15 -22.10
CA VAL A 126 -4.50 -9.76 -22.01
C VAL A 126 -6.02 -9.75 -22.14
N ILE A 127 -6.70 -9.16 -21.16
CA ILE A 127 -8.14 -8.96 -21.15
C ILE A 127 -8.34 -7.45 -21.09
N VAL A 128 -8.80 -6.88 -22.21
CA VAL A 128 -9.08 -5.44 -22.28
C VAL A 128 -10.42 -5.16 -21.61
N GLY A 129 -10.42 -4.21 -20.70
CA GLY A 129 -11.63 -3.82 -20.00
C GLY A 129 -12.63 -3.07 -20.87
N PRO A 130 -13.91 -2.99 -20.43
CA PRO A 130 -14.92 -2.10 -21.02
C PRO A 130 -14.33 -0.69 -21.22
N GLN A 131 -14.36 -0.19 -22.44
CA GLN A 131 -13.80 1.11 -22.78
C GLN A 131 -14.78 2.23 -22.37
N LYS A 132 -14.34 3.16 -21.52
CA LYS A 132 -14.59 4.63 -21.51
C LYS A 132 -14.45 5.26 -20.11
N GLY A 133 -13.40 6.09 -19.95
CA GLY A 133 -13.19 7.18 -18.97
C GLY A 133 -12.75 6.75 -17.55
N SER A 134 -11.76 7.33 -16.85
CA SER A 134 -10.87 8.45 -17.15
C SER A 134 -9.52 8.26 -16.40
N TYR A 135 -8.44 8.80 -16.98
CA TYR A 135 -7.19 9.31 -16.38
C TYR A 135 -7.02 9.18 -14.85
N PRO A 136 -5.92 8.65 -14.29
CA PRO A 136 -5.11 7.49 -14.62
C PRO A 136 -5.39 6.35 -13.62
N PHE A 137 -6.66 6.01 -13.38
CA PHE A 137 -7.01 5.04 -12.34
C PHE A 137 -7.01 3.63 -12.90
N ALA A 138 -5.94 2.89 -12.60
CA ALA A 138 -5.89 1.46 -12.83
C ALA A 138 -6.82 0.73 -11.84
N PRO A 139 -7.42 -0.40 -12.25
CA PRO A 139 -8.29 -1.17 -11.36
C PRO A 139 -7.49 -1.77 -10.20
N LYS A 140 -8.00 -1.64 -8.97
CA LYS A 140 -7.56 -2.45 -7.82
C LYS A 140 -8.11 -3.86 -7.99
N LEU A 141 -7.26 -4.87 -7.86
CA LEU A 141 -7.65 -6.27 -8.03
C LEU A 141 -7.60 -7.04 -6.72
N LEU A 142 -8.51 -8.02 -6.61
CA LEU A 142 -8.53 -9.00 -5.53
C LEU A 142 -8.74 -10.39 -6.13
N ALA A 143 -7.66 -11.16 -6.26
CA ALA A 143 -7.68 -12.53 -6.74
C ALA A 143 -7.70 -13.50 -5.56
N ARG A 144 -8.87 -14.07 -5.26
CA ARG A 144 -9.06 -15.03 -4.16
C ARG A 144 -8.90 -16.46 -4.62
N SER A 145 -9.31 -16.75 -5.85
CA SER A 145 -9.10 -18.03 -6.52
C SER A 145 -9.14 -17.84 -8.04
N VAL A 146 -8.99 -18.93 -8.80
CA VAL A 146 -9.16 -18.92 -10.26
C VAL A 146 -10.60 -18.62 -10.71
N LYS A 147 -11.58 -18.73 -9.80
CA LYS A 147 -13.02 -18.51 -10.04
C LYS A 147 -13.61 -17.37 -9.21
N ASP A 148 -12.77 -16.63 -8.49
CA ASP A 148 -13.21 -15.55 -7.61
C ASP A 148 -12.18 -14.43 -7.68
N VAL A 149 -12.37 -13.55 -8.65
CA VAL A 149 -11.52 -12.39 -8.87
C VAL A 149 -12.40 -11.16 -8.97
N TRP A 150 -12.04 -10.13 -8.25
CA TRP A 150 -12.75 -8.85 -8.25
C TRP A 150 -11.88 -7.77 -8.84
N SER A 151 -12.52 -6.88 -9.59
CA SER A 151 -11.93 -5.64 -10.08
C SER A 151 -12.73 -4.48 -9.54
N PHE A 152 -12.04 -3.53 -8.93
CA PHE A 152 -12.60 -2.31 -8.39
C PHE A 152 -12.04 -1.14 -9.20
N SER A 153 -12.93 -0.50 -9.96
CA SER A 153 -12.59 0.55 -10.91
C SER A 153 -13.62 1.67 -10.88
N ARG A 154 -13.44 2.67 -11.74
CA ARG A 154 -14.34 3.80 -11.93
C ARG A 154 -14.42 4.20 -13.40
N GLN A 155 -15.58 4.71 -13.79
CA GLN A 155 -15.88 5.26 -15.10
C GLN A 155 -16.04 6.80 -15.03
N GLY A 156 -15.92 7.47 -16.17
CA GLY A 156 -16.33 8.88 -16.32
C GLY A 156 -15.58 9.88 -15.41
N ASP A 157 -16.32 10.77 -14.74
CA ASP A 157 -15.79 11.84 -13.84
C ASP A 157 -15.03 11.30 -12.61
N GLY A 158 -14.92 9.98 -12.50
CA GLY A 158 -14.09 9.29 -11.54
C GLY A 158 -14.67 9.20 -10.15
N ILE A 159 -15.81 9.83 -9.83
CA ILE A 159 -16.43 9.79 -8.49
C ILE A 159 -17.88 9.32 -8.49
N SER A 160 -18.65 9.60 -9.55
CA SER A 160 -20.08 9.22 -9.59
C SER A 160 -20.34 7.84 -10.18
N GLN A 161 -19.33 7.18 -10.78
CA GLN A 161 -19.54 5.96 -11.55
C GLN A 161 -18.57 4.83 -11.14
N PRO A 162 -18.81 4.12 -10.02
CA PRO A 162 -18.05 2.92 -9.70
C PRO A 162 -18.26 1.81 -10.74
N ASP A 163 -17.17 1.14 -11.15
CA ASP A 163 -17.22 -0.09 -11.96
C ASP A 163 -16.59 -1.23 -11.16
N VAL A 164 -17.43 -1.93 -10.40
CA VAL A 164 -17.03 -3.14 -9.69
C VAL A 164 -17.46 -4.34 -10.51
N ARG A 165 -16.53 -5.26 -10.75
CA ARG A 165 -16.76 -6.47 -11.54
C ARG A 165 -16.28 -7.70 -10.80
N HIS A 166 -17.02 -8.80 -10.97
CA HIS A 166 -16.69 -10.11 -10.43
C HIS A 166 -16.49 -11.11 -11.57
N TYR A 167 -15.39 -11.86 -11.51
CA TYR A 167 -15.07 -12.95 -12.42
C TYR A 167 -15.33 -14.28 -11.74
N ASP A 168 -16.27 -15.05 -12.30
CA ASP A 168 -16.70 -16.36 -11.78
C ASP A 168 -15.84 -17.54 -12.28
N GLY A 169 -14.74 -17.25 -12.96
CA GLY A 169 -13.89 -18.24 -13.63
C GLY A 169 -14.20 -18.42 -15.12
N THR A 170 -15.32 -17.90 -15.59
CA THR A 170 -15.74 -17.97 -16.99
C THR A 170 -15.98 -16.57 -17.57
N ARG A 171 -16.69 -15.71 -16.85
CA ARG A 171 -17.09 -14.38 -17.32
C ARG A 171 -17.00 -13.33 -16.23
N TRP A 172 -16.88 -12.08 -16.68
CA TRP A 172 -16.97 -10.90 -15.82
C TRP A 172 -18.41 -10.40 -15.78
N SER A 173 -18.92 -10.14 -14.58
CA SER A 173 -20.24 -9.55 -14.35
C SER A 173 -20.09 -8.26 -13.55
N LYS A 174 -20.84 -7.21 -13.92
CA LYS A 174 -20.92 -5.97 -13.12
C LYS A 174 -21.65 -6.25 -11.81
N VAL A 175 -21.14 -5.69 -10.72
CA VAL A 175 -21.74 -5.80 -9.38
C VAL A 175 -22.02 -4.40 -8.86
N ARG A 176 -23.26 -4.19 -8.38
CA ARG A 176 -23.67 -2.89 -7.82
C ARG A 176 -22.97 -2.64 -6.49
N VAL A 177 -22.47 -1.42 -6.31
CA VAL A 177 -21.88 -0.92 -5.07
C VAL A 177 -22.46 0.45 -4.72
N PRO A 178 -22.64 0.81 -3.43
CA PRO A 178 -23.20 2.11 -3.05
C PRO A 178 -22.29 3.32 -3.32
N GLY A 179 -21.00 3.10 -3.59
CA GLY A 179 -20.02 4.17 -3.78
C GLY A 179 -18.74 3.65 -4.41
N LEU A 180 -17.76 4.54 -4.52
CA LEU A 180 -16.43 4.15 -4.99
C LEU A 180 -15.71 3.29 -3.98
N ILE A 181 -14.92 2.37 -4.51
CA ILE A 181 -13.98 1.56 -3.74
C ILE A 181 -12.55 2.05 -4.02
N ASN A 182 -11.78 2.20 -2.95
CA ASN A 182 -10.37 2.58 -2.97
C ASN A 182 -9.48 1.37 -2.69
N GLU A 183 -9.65 0.79 -1.51
CA GLU A 183 -8.89 -0.35 -1.02
C GLU A 183 -9.80 -1.45 -0.51
N VAL A 184 -9.30 -2.69 -0.58
CA VAL A 184 -10.09 -3.89 -0.28
C VAL A 184 -9.30 -4.91 0.53
N SER A 185 -9.98 -5.58 1.44
CA SER A 185 -9.45 -6.71 2.19
C SER A 185 -10.52 -7.78 2.33
N ALA A 186 -10.14 -9.03 2.15
CA ALA A 186 -11.06 -10.15 2.18
C ALA A 186 -10.60 -11.21 3.20
N PRO A 187 -11.36 -11.42 4.28
CA PRO A 187 -11.09 -12.53 5.19
C PRO A 187 -11.50 -13.85 4.53
N ALA A 188 -11.21 -14.98 5.19
CA ALA A 188 -11.74 -16.27 4.75
C ALA A 188 -13.29 -16.24 4.63
N GLY A 189 -13.84 -16.97 3.66
CA GLY A 189 -15.29 -17.02 3.38
C GLY A 189 -15.69 -16.20 2.16
N LYS A 190 -16.91 -15.65 2.16
CA LYS A 190 -17.45 -14.88 1.02
C LYS A 190 -17.34 -13.37 1.19
N GLU A 191 -16.93 -12.91 2.36
CA GLU A 191 -16.96 -11.49 2.68
C GLU A 191 -15.82 -10.73 2.02
N ILE A 192 -16.09 -9.48 1.68
CA ILE A 192 -15.07 -8.51 1.26
C ILE A 192 -15.39 -7.22 1.98
N TRP A 193 -14.38 -6.61 2.57
CA TRP A 193 -14.46 -5.30 3.18
C TRP A 193 -13.69 -4.31 2.32
N ALA A 194 -14.17 -3.08 2.27
CA ALA A 194 -13.59 -2.07 1.43
C ALA A 194 -13.69 -0.69 2.06
N THR A 195 -12.71 0.16 1.78
CA THR A 195 -12.81 1.61 2.01
C THR A 195 -13.09 2.33 0.70
N GLY A 196 -13.57 3.57 0.79
CA GLY A 196 -13.72 4.45 -0.36
C GLY A 196 -14.64 5.61 -0.03
N TRP A 197 -15.46 6.04 -0.99
CA TRP A 197 -16.24 7.26 -0.86
C TRP A 197 -17.67 7.10 -1.39
N VAL A 198 -18.60 7.81 -0.75
CA VAL A 198 -19.91 8.10 -1.32
C VAL A 198 -20.07 9.60 -1.52
N LYS A 199 -20.86 9.99 -2.53
CA LYS A 199 -21.27 11.38 -2.71
C LYS A 199 -22.38 11.71 -1.71
N GLY A 200 -22.06 12.54 -0.72
CA GLY A 200 -23.00 13.08 0.26
C GLY A 200 -23.55 14.45 -0.15
N SER A 201 -24.46 15.00 0.66
CA SER A 201 -25.08 16.31 0.41
C SER A 201 -24.12 17.49 0.56
N ARG A 202 -23.01 17.30 1.28
CA ARG A 202 -22.01 18.33 1.59
C ARG A 202 -20.63 18.06 1.00
N GLY A 203 -20.51 17.08 0.09
CA GLY A 203 -19.25 16.67 -0.51
C GLY A 203 -19.04 15.15 -0.43
N MET A 204 -17.80 14.72 -0.64
CA MET A 204 -17.44 13.31 -0.54
C MET A 204 -17.30 12.88 0.91
N GLU A 205 -17.85 11.71 1.22
CA GLU A 205 -17.79 11.12 2.55
C GLU A 205 -16.95 9.85 2.50
N ALA A 206 -15.82 9.84 3.20
CA ALA A 206 -15.07 8.61 3.44
C ALA A 206 -16.01 7.56 4.05
N SER A 207 -15.95 6.33 3.54
CA SER A 207 -16.92 5.28 3.80
C SER A 207 -16.27 3.91 3.87
N VAL A 208 -16.88 3.01 4.64
CA VAL A 208 -16.55 1.58 4.65
C VAL A 208 -17.72 0.80 4.06
N PHE A 209 -17.42 -0.18 3.23
CA PHE A 209 -18.38 -1.05 2.58
C PHE A 209 -18.09 -2.51 2.93
N ARG A 210 -19.15 -3.32 2.97
CA ARG A 210 -19.07 -4.77 3.18
C ARG A 210 -19.89 -5.48 2.11
N TRP A 211 -19.27 -6.45 1.47
CA TRP A 211 -19.92 -7.49 0.67
C TRP A 211 -20.23 -8.68 1.56
N ASP A 212 -21.49 -9.10 1.61
CA ASP A 212 -21.95 -10.24 2.42
C ASP A 212 -21.99 -11.58 1.65
N GLY A 213 -21.45 -11.61 0.43
CA GLY A 213 -21.59 -12.74 -0.49
C GLY A 213 -22.73 -12.57 -1.50
N LYS A 214 -23.58 -11.55 -1.34
CA LYS A 214 -24.70 -11.26 -2.24
C LYS A 214 -24.81 -9.79 -2.64
N SER A 215 -24.54 -8.86 -1.73
CA SER A 215 -24.71 -7.43 -1.95
C SER A 215 -23.70 -6.59 -1.18
N TRP A 216 -23.32 -5.45 -1.75
CA TRP A 216 -22.51 -4.44 -1.07
C TRP A 216 -23.38 -3.52 -0.23
N LYS A 217 -22.97 -3.26 1.01
CA LYS A 217 -23.65 -2.34 1.94
C LYS A 217 -22.65 -1.38 2.58
N LYS A 218 -22.96 -0.08 2.59
CA LYS A 218 -22.24 0.92 3.40
C LYS A 218 -22.41 0.57 4.88
N GLN A 219 -21.33 0.63 5.65
CA GLN A 219 -21.33 0.38 7.09
C GLN A 219 -21.37 1.71 7.84
N ALA A 220 -22.19 1.79 8.88
CA ALA A 220 -22.23 2.96 9.75
C ALA A 220 -20.93 3.02 10.57
N GLN A 221 -20.28 4.17 10.57
CA GLN A 221 -18.99 4.37 11.23
C GLN A 221 -18.97 5.68 12.03
N PRO A 222 -18.12 5.82 13.06
CA PRO A 222 -18.06 6.99 13.91
C PRO A 222 -17.25 8.14 13.27
N LEU A 223 -17.32 8.27 11.93
CA LEU A 223 -16.85 9.43 11.20
C LEU A 223 -18.07 10.27 10.85
N GLY A 224 -18.05 11.55 11.21
CA GLY A 224 -19.16 12.45 10.90
C GLY A 224 -19.40 12.57 9.40
N ALA A 225 -20.61 12.96 9.02
CA ALA A 225 -21.04 13.17 7.62
C ALA A 225 -20.26 14.28 6.87
N ARG A 226 -19.31 14.94 7.53
CA ARG A 226 -18.41 15.95 6.96
C ARG A 226 -16.98 15.44 6.77
N SER A 227 -16.69 14.15 6.99
CA SER A 227 -15.33 13.63 6.79
C SER A 227 -14.94 13.64 5.30
N GLY A 228 -14.50 14.82 4.84
CA GLY A 228 -13.75 15.03 3.60
C GLY A 228 -12.34 14.44 3.66
N GLY A 229 -11.98 13.82 4.78
CA GLY A 229 -10.84 12.93 4.94
C GLY A 229 -10.90 11.68 4.05
N SER A 230 -9.97 10.77 4.29
CA SER A 230 -9.78 9.55 3.50
C SER A 230 -9.66 8.33 4.41
N LEU A 231 -10.08 7.17 3.89
CA LEU A 231 -9.81 5.86 4.48
C LEU A 231 -9.01 5.07 3.44
N ASP A 232 -7.71 5.00 3.67
CA ASP A 232 -6.74 4.59 2.65
C ASP A 232 -6.19 3.18 2.88
N GLY A 233 -6.28 2.65 4.11
CA GLY A 233 -5.81 1.30 4.42
C GLY A 233 -6.91 0.48 5.09
N ILE A 234 -6.97 -0.82 4.78
CA ILE A 234 -7.93 -1.76 5.39
C ILE A 234 -7.35 -3.17 5.54
N VAL A 235 -7.59 -3.77 6.70
CA VAL A 235 -7.30 -5.17 6.99
C VAL A 235 -8.53 -5.82 7.58
N ALA A 236 -9.04 -6.86 6.92
CA ALA A 236 -10.12 -7.70 7.42
C ALA A 236 -9.59 -9.10 7.75
N ARG A 237 -9.47 -9.41 9.05
CA ARG A 237 -9.08 -10.75 9.52
C ARG A 237 -10.26 -11.70 9.57
N SER A 238 -11.43 -11.15 9.90
CA SER A 238 -12.71 -11.84 9.90
C SER A 238 -13.86 -10.83 9.76
N GLY A 239 -15.09 -11.30 9.62
CA GLY A 239 -16.29 -10.45 9.72
C GLY A 239 -16.48 -9.78 11.10
N LYS A 240 -15.62 -10.08 12.07
CA LYS A 240 -15.65 -9.55 13.44
C LYS A 240 -14.39 -8.80 13.86
N ASP A 241 -13.38 -8.72 13.00
CA ASP A 241 -12.13 -8.01 13.28
C ASP A 241 -11.64 -7.36 11.98
N VAL A 242 -11.94 -6.06 11.85
CA VAL A 242 -11.56 -5.25 10.70
C VAL A 242 -10.97 -3.94 11.18
N TRP A 243 -9.82 -3.58 10.64
CA TRP A 243 -9.13 -2.34 10.91
C TRP A 243 -9.10 -1.48 9.66
N VAL A 244 -9.31 -0.17 9.84
CA VAL A 244 -9.11 0.82 8.79
C VAL A 244 -8.27 1.97 9.31
N VAL A 245 -7.46 2.54 8.42
CA VAL A 245 -6.69 3.76 8.70
C VAL A 245 -6.84 4.75 7.56
N GLY A 246 -6.51 6.01 7.82
CA GLY A 246 -6.53 7.07 6.83
C GLY A 246 -6.24 8.42 7.46
N GLY A 247 -6.95 9.47 7.05
CA GLY A 247 -6.84 10.79 7.65
C GLY A 247 -8.16 11.55 7.70
N ASN A 248 -8.23 12.54 8.59
CA ASN A 248 -9.38 13.46 8.69
C ASN A 248 -9.16 14.74 7.84
N ASP A 249 -10.11 15.66 7.89
CA ASP A 249 -10.08 16.93 7.15
C ASP A 249 -8.85 17.80 7.50
N ASP A 250 -8.37 17.71 8.75
CA ASP A 250 -7.16 18.38 9.22
C ASP A 250 -5.87 17.65 8.82
N GLN A 251 -5.97 16.63 7.97
CA GLN A 251 -4.86 15.75 7.58
C GLN A 251 -4.18 15.12 8.80
N ARG A 252 -4.95 14.64 9.78
CA ARG A 252 -4.45 13.88 10.92
C ARG A 252 -4.83 12.42 10.77
N ALA A 253 -3.92 11.53 11.13
CA ALA A 253 -4.16 10.10 11.08
C ALA A 253 -5.41 9.69 11.86
N VAL A 254 -6.17 8.77 11.27
CA VAL A 254 -7.35 8.14 11.86
C VAL A 254 -7.17 6.64 11.83
N ALA A 255 -7.63 5.96 12.87
CA ALA A 255 -7.75 4.51 12.92
C ALA A 255 -9.13 4.13 13.46
N LEU A 256 -9.82 3.19 12.81
CA LEU A 256 -11.06 2.61 13.30
C LEU A 256 -10.95 1.09 13.38
N HIS A 257 -11.68 0.51 14.34
CA HIS A 257 -11.74 -0.93 14.56
C HIS A 257 -13.20 -1.40 14.62
N TRP A 258 -13.51 -2.44 13.84
CA TRP A 258 -14.77 -3.16 13.87
C TRP A 258 -14.64 -4.41 14.73
N ASN A 259 -15.52 -4.54 15.73
CA ASN A 259 -15.51 -5.65 16.68
C ASN A 259 -16.57 -6.74 16.40
N GLY A 260 -17.15 -6.76 15.19
CA GLY A 260 -18.26 -7.64 14.85
C GLY A 260 -19.65 -7.04 15.05
N LYS A 261 -19.77 -5.91 15.75
CA LYS A 261 -21.04 -5.24 16.02
C LYS A 261 -21.04 -3.78 15.61
N MET A 262 -19.97 -3.06 15.92
CA MET A 262 -19.86 -1.63 15.64
C MET A 262 -18.42 -1.20 15.38
N TRP A 263 -18.27 -0.12 14.63
CA TRP A 263 -16.99 0.57 14.46
C TRP A 263 -16.72 1.46 15.68
N LYS A 264 -15.48 1.45 16.16
CA LYS A 264 -14.98 2.35 17.21
C LYS A 264 -13.72 3.06 16.71
N LYS A 265 -13.51 4.30 17.14
CA LYS A 265 -12.22 4.97 16.97
C LYS A 265 -11.18 4.24 17.82
N ALA A 266 -10.03 3.97 17.23
CA ALA A 266 -8.88 3.39 17.91
C ALA A 266 -7.77 4.44 18.04
N ALA A 267 -6.75 4.13 18.83
CA ALA A 267 -5.54 4.94 18.86
C ALA A 267 -4.94 5.04 17.45
N ALA A 268 -4.60 6.25 17.02
CA ALA A 268 -3.90 6.53 15.77
C ALA A 268 -2.57 7.22 16.08
N PRO A 269 -1.53 7.07 15.23
CA PRO A 269 -0.29 7.81 15.36
C PRO A 269 -0.52 9.33 15.38
N ALA A 270 0.22 10.06 16.20
CA ALA A 270 0.18 11.53 16.21
C ALA A 270 0.99 12.11 15.04
N VAL A 271 0.55 11.85 13.81
CA VAL A 271 1.18 12.36 12.59
C VAL A 271 0.27 13.32 11.85
N LYS A 272 0.87 14.39 11.31
CA LYS A 272 0.25 15.23 10.28
C LYS A 272 0.43 14.55 8.93
N GLY A 273 -0.62 13.97 8.39
CA GLY A 273 -0.72 13.27 7.13
C GLY A 273 -1.65 12.09 7.24
N ASN A 274 -2.17 11.64 6.11
CA ASN A 274 -2.95 10.42 6.03
C ASN A 274 -2.04 9.21 6.28
N MET A 275 -2.57 8.21 6.95
CA MET A 275 -1.99 6.87 6.92
C MET A 275 -2.36 6.22 5.59
N GLY A 276 -1.38 5.64 4.92
CA GLY A 276 -1.61 4.91 3.67
C GLY A 276 -2.02 3.46 3.94
N GLU A 277 -1.49 2.58 3.11
CA GLU A 277 -1.73 1.14 3.16
C GLU A 277 -1.55 0.54 4.56
N LEU A 278 -2.38 -0.47 4.84
CA LEU A 278 -2.46 -1.17 6.10
C LEU A 278 -2.46 -2.67 5.82
N ILE A 279 -1.61 -3.40 6.53
CA ILE A 279 -1.55 -4.86 6.46
C ILE A 279 -1.43 -5.47 7.86
N ASP A 280 -1.72 -6.76 7.96
CA ASP A 280 -1.49 -7.53 9.18
C ASP A 280 0.00 -7.78 9.42
N ASP A 281 0.42 -7.91 10.68
CA ASP A 281 1.80 -8.27 11.04
C ASP A 281 2.04 -9.78 11.20
N GLY A 282 0.99 -10.60 11.05
CA GLY A 282 0.98 -12.04 11.18
C GLY A 282 0.68 -12.57 12.59
N VAL A 283 0.65 -11.70 13.61
CA VAL A 283 0.50 -12.06 15.03
C VAL A 283 -0.48 -11.17 15.79
N GLY A 284 -1.38 -10.50 15.05
CA GLY A 284 -2.47 -9.70 15.61
C GLY A 284 -2.19 -8.19 15.73
N GLY A 285 -0.98 -7.73 15.39
CA GLY A 285 -0.67 -6.33 15.17
C GLY A 285 -0.88 -5.91 13.71
N LEU A 286 -0.53 -4.66 13.40
CA LEU A 286 -0.71 -4.08 12.07
C LEU A 286 0.53 -3.31 11.65
N TRP A 287 0.88 -3.36 10.37
CA TRP A 287 1.82 -2.43 9.76
C TRP A 287 1.08 -1.44 8.88
N ALA A 288 1.48 -0.19 8.95
CA ALA A 288 1.04 0.86 8.05
C ALA A 288 2.22 1.72 7.61
N GLN A 289 1.99 2.57 6.62
CA GLN A 289 2.98 3.55 6.18
C GLN A 289 2.43 4.97 6.20
N ALA A 290 3.26 5.93 6.62
CA ALA A 290 2.92 7.36 6.57
C ALA A 290 4.18 8.21 6.67
N ARG A 291 4.29 9.25 5.83
CA ARG A 291 5.33 10.30 5.91
C ARG A 291 6.77 9.74 6.00
N GLY A 292 7.13 8.78 5.14
CA GLY A 292 8.49 8.23 5.11
C GLY A 292 8.80 7.25 6.25
N ARG A 293 7.78 6.75 6.95
CA ARG A 293 7.92 5.86 8.11
C ARG A 293 6.99 4.67 8.01
N PHE A 294 7.48 3.52 8.46
CA PHE A 294 6.64 2.40 8.83
C PHE A 294 6.10 2.62 10.24
N TRP A 295 4.82 2.34 10.43
CA TRP A 295 4.11 2.41 11.70
C TRP A 295 3.65 1.00 12.08
N HIS A 296 3.99 0.55 13.28
CA HIS A 296 3.59 -0.76 13.81
C HIS A 296 2.66 -0.59 14.99
N TYR A 297 1.46 -1.14 14.87
CA TYR A 297 0.49 -1.20 15.95
C TYR A 297 0.58 -2.53 16.68
N ARG A 298 0.81 -2.48 18.00
CA ARG A 298 0.76 -3.65 18.86
C ARG A 298 0.28 -3.25 20.26
N SER A 299 -0.62 -4.04 20.82
CA SER A 299 -1.11 -3.86 22.20
C SER A 299 -1.57 -2.43 22.52
N GLY A 300 -2.35 -1.81 21.63
CA GLY A 300 -2.90 -0.47 21.86
C GLY A 300 -1.96 0.69 21.50
N LYS A 301 -0.72 0.43 21.10
CA LYS A 301 0.29 1.46 20.85
C LYS A 301 0.84 1.39 19.43
N TRP A 302 1.11 2.57 18.87
CA TRP A 302 1.82 2.73 17.61
C TRP A 302 3.27 3.09 17.87
N THR A 303 4.18 2.35 17.25
CA THR A 303 5.61 2.69 17.17
C THR A 303 5.97 2.96 15.71
N SER A 304 7.09 3.62 15.46
CA SER A 304 7.50 3.88 14.08
C SER A 304 8.98 3.75 13.87
N ALA A 305 9.33 3.48 12.61
CA ALA A 305 10.69 3.40 12.16
C ALA A 305 10.80 4.00 10.76
N ALA A 306 11.90 4.70 10.49
CA ALA A 306 12.11 5.35 9.19
C ALA A 306 12.26 4.30 8.09
N PHE A 307 11.88 4.65 6.85
CA PHE A 307 12.20 3.82 5.71
C PHE A 307 13.73 3.71 5.55
N PRO A 308 14.29 2.49 5.46
CA PRO A 308 15.68 2.30 5.06
C PRO A 308 15.93 3.00 3.72
N ALA A 309 17.03 3.76 3.62
CA ALA A 309 17.38 4.58 2.46
C ALA A 309 18.82 4.30 1.98
N ARG A 310 19.25 4.92 0.88
CA ARG A 310 20.65 4.89 0.42
C ARG A 310 21.22 6.29 0.40
N SER A 311 22.56 6.42 0.43
CA SER A 311 23.21 7.73 0.38
C SER A 311 22.72 8.55 -0.83
N GLY A 312 22.21 9.75 -0.56
CA GLY A 312 21.66 10.66 -1.57
C GLY A 312 20.29 10.28 -2.16
N LEU A 313 19.68 9.17 -1.74
CA LEU A 313 18.41 8.67 -2.27
C LEU A 313 17.40 8.41 -1.16
N ALA A 314 16.22 9.03 -1.26
CA ALA A 314 15.10 8.77 -0.35
C ALA A 314 14.30 7.56 -0.82
N THR A 315 13.77 6.78 0.12
CA THR A 315 12.88 5.66 -0.20
C THR A 315 11.43 6.12 -0.20
N THR A 316 10.69 5.74 -1.24
CA THR A 316 9.23 5.75 -1.26
C THR A 316 8.72 4.32 -1.14
N VAL A 317 7.58 4.15 -0.47
CA VAL A 317 6.90 2.86 -0.33
C VAL A 317 5.51 3.01 -0.92
N GLU A 318 5.21 2.16 -1.90
CA GLU A 318 3.95 2.15 -2.64
C GLU A 318 3.04 1.02 -2.18
N ALA A 319 3.62 -0.15 -1.86
CA ALA A 319 2.87 -1.32 -1.45
C ALA A 319 3.56 -2.14 -0.34
N LEU A 320 2.75 -2.87 0.43
CA LEU A 320 3.09 -3.70 1.58
C LEU A 320 2.39 -5.05 1.43
N ALA A 321 3.08 -6.13 1.76
CA ALA A 321 2.49 -7.45 1.76
C ALA A 321 3.05 -8.33 2.87
N LEU A 322 2.15 -8.94 3.65
CA LEU A 322 2.49 -10.00 4.59
C LEU A 322 2.87 -11.27 3.82
N VAL A 323 3.99 -11.90 4.17
CA VAL A 323 4.30 -13.25 3.73
C VAL A 323 3.35 -14.21 4.48
N PRO A 324 2.46 -14.94 3.78
CA PRO A 324 1.40 -15.71 4.44
C PRO A 324 1.91 -16.69 5.50
N ARG A 325 1.23 -16.74 6.65
CA ARG A 325 1.55 -17.61 7.81
C ARG A 325 2.92 -17.33 8.46
N THR A 326 3.41 -16.11 8.36
CA THR A 326 4.65 -15.67 9.01
C THR A 326 4.46 -14.28 9.60
N THR A 327 5.52 -13.72 10.19
CA THR A 327 5.61 -12.28 10.56
C THR A 327 6.48 -11.47 9.61
N SER A 328 6.91 -12.08 8.49
CA SER A 328 7.77 -11.45 7.51
C SER A 328 6.92 -10.57 6.60
N VAL A 329 7.31 -9.31 6.44
CA VAL A 329 6.56 -8.32 5.65
C VAL A 329 7.46 -7.77 4.57
N TRP A 330 6.93 -7.64 3.36
CA TRP A 330 7.65 -7.05 2.23
C TRP A 330 7.05 -5.69 1.91
N ALA A 331 7.90 -4.78 1.45
CA ALA A 331 7.50 -3.49 0.92
C ALA A 331 8.15 -3.27 -0.45
N VAL A 332 7.47 -2.58 -1.34
CA VAL A 332 8.03 -2.18 -2.64
C VAL A 332 7.79 -0.69 -2.91
N GLY A 333 8.65 -0.10 -3.72
CA GLY A 333 8.54 1.31 -4.11
C GLY A 333 9.72 1.75 -4.98
N ALA A 334 10.22 2.96 -4.74
CA ALA A 334 11.39 3.51 -5.44
C ALA A 334 12.43 4.12 -4.49
N LEU A 335 13.66 4.24 -5.00
CA LEU A 335 14.70 5.13 -4.49
C LEU A 335 14.75 6.37 -5.37
N GLU A 336 14.49 7.53 -4.78
CA GLU A 336 14.33 8.80 -5.48
C GLU A 336 15.43 9.79 -5.13
N ASP A 337 15.87 10.57 -6.12
CA ASP A 337 16.77 11.69 -5.89
C ASP A 337 16.03 12.90 -5.28
N LYS A 338 16.75 13.98 -4.99
CA LYS A 338 16.17 15.21 -4.44
C LYS A 338 15.13 15.88 -5.34
N ARG A 339 15.05 15.49 -6.62
CA ARG A 339 14.07 15.97 -7.61
C ARG A 339 12.88 15.02 -7.74
N GLN A 340 12.75 14.04 -6.84
CA GLN A 340 11.71 13.01 -6.84
C GLN A 340 11.72 12.16 -8.13
N VAL A 341 12.89 12.03 -8.76
CA VAL A 341 13.07 11.16 -9.91
C VAL A 341 13.53 9.81 -9.40
N SER A 342 12.74 8.77 -9.68
CA SER A 342 13.11 7.40 -9.35
C SER A 342 14.39 6.98 -10.09
N GLN A 343 15.42 6.66 -9.31
CA GLN A 343 16.73 6.19 -9.73
C GLN A 343 16.82 4.66 -9.73
N ALA A 344 16.02 3.98 -8.91
CA ALA A 344 15.94 2.52 -8.87
C ALA A 344 14.65 2.06 -8.20
N SER A 345 14.19 0.86 -8.56
CA SER A 345 13.15 0.20 -7.78
C SER A 345 13.74 -0.33 -6.48
N VAL A 346 12.91 -0.47 -5.44
CA VAL A 346 13.36 -1.00 -4.15
C VAL A 346 12.40 -2.05 -3.63
N VAL A 347 12.98 -3.09 -3.01
CA VAL A 347 12.26 -4.11 -2.25
C VAL A 347 12.85 -4.15 -0.85
N LEU A 348 12.00 -3.87 0.14
CA LEU A 348 12.35 -3.94 1.56
C LEU A 348 11.69 -5.16 2.19
N LYS A 349 12.34 -5.70 3.22
CA LYS A 349 11.77 -6.80 4.04
C LYS A 349 11.93 -6.50 5.51
N TYR A 350 10.91 -6.86 6.28
CA TYR A 350 10.92 -6.97 7.73
C TYR A 350 10.97 -8.43 8.15
N GLY A 351 11.71 -8.74 9.19
CA GLY A 351 11.83 -10.12 9.70
C GLY A 351 12.76 -11.00 8.85
N LYS A 352 12.71 -12.31 9.07
CA LYS A 352 13.54 -13.29 8.34
C LYS A 352 12.98 -13.58 6.94
#